data_AF-A0ABD5ZJ76-F1
#
_entry.id   AF-A0ABD5ZJ76-F1
#
_cell.length_a   1.000
_cell.length_b   1.000
_cell.length_c   1.000
_cell.angle_alpha   90.00
_cell.angle_beta   90.00
_cell.angle_gamma   90.00
#
_symmetry.space_group_name_H-M   'P 1'
#
loop_
_entity.id
_entity.type
_entity.pdbx_description
1 polymer ?
#
loop_
_entity_poly.entity_id
_entity_poly.type
_entity_poly.pdbx_seq_one_letter_code
_entity_poly.pdbx_strand_id
1 'polypeptide(L)'
;MTTRPLLRLSRRSLMKKSALATLALGVGVPAFSGTAAATSCPRTPGYWMNHDWPDGGLAKVNQKLGTDFQSVEEGQAFLKMPTRGDKGVIMATHLIATILNFQGRDGSEPTCVDAYLADYDTTVREAKQNAESWLADSSFPAAQRRWRVAGVDGEELKDVLDAFNNNALGLDCGCGTLE
;
A
#
# COMPACT_ATOMS: atom_id res chain seq x y z
N MET A 1 34.16 -45.79 -14.71
CA MET A 1 34.49 -44.79 -13.68
C MET A 1 33.57 -43.60 -13.94
N THR A 2 32.30 -43.59 -13.53
CA THR A 2 31.69 -43.70 -12.19
C THR A 2 31.65 -42.35 -11.47
N THR A 3 30.42 -41.80 -11.38
CA THR A 3 29.85 -40.88 -10.36
C THR A 3 30.36 -39.43 -10.29
N ARG A 4 29.57 -38.39 -9.99
CA ARG A 4 28.16 -38.19 -9.58
C ARG A 4 27.83 -36.67 -9.70
N PRO A 5 26.55 -36.28 -9.79
CA PRO A 5 26.12 -34.88 -9.83
C PRO A 5 26.14 -34.25 -8.42
N LEU A 6 26.63 -33.00 -8.32
CA LEU A 6 26.58 -32.23 -7.08
C LEU A 6 25.17 -31.64 -6.87
N LEU A 7 24.39 -32.41 -6.10
CA LEU A 7 23.54 -31.98 -4.99
C LEU A 7 22.97 -30.54 -5.03
N ARG A 8 21.67 -30.48 -5.34
CA ARG A 8 20.70 -29.50 -4.86
C ARG A 8 20.98 -29.12 -3.40
N LEU A 9 21.26 -27.84 -3.15
CA LEU A 9 21.22 -27.27 -1.79
C LEU A 9 19.95 -26.43 -1.64
N SER A 10 19.00 -27.02 -0.93
CA SER A 10 17.78 -26.41 -0.39
C SER A 10 18.15 -25.30 0.59
N ARG A 11 17.80 -24.04 0.28
CA ARG A 11 17.86 -22.93 1.24
C ARG A 11 16.62 -22.96 2.14
N ARG A 12 16.68 -23.78 3.19
CA ARG A 12 15.79 -23.69 4.35
C ARG A 12 16.63 -23.76 5.61
N SER A 13 16.24 -22.93 6.58
CA SER A 13 16.72 -22.85 7.95
C SER A 13 17.90 -21.92 8.19
N LEU A 14 17.59 -20.76 8.76
CA LEU A 14 18.46 -20.04 9.69
C LEU A 14 17.56 -19.28 10.68
N MET A 15 16.90 -20.03 11.57
CA MET A 15 16.47 -19.48 12.86
C MET A 15 17.73 -19.34 13.72
N LYS A 16 18.06 -18.12 14.15
CA LYS A 16 19.05 -17.88 15.20
C LYS A 16 18.37 -17.19 16.37
N LYS A 17 18.22 -17.98 17.43
CA LYS A 17 17.88 -17.61 18.80
C LYS A 17 19.01 -16.77 19.38
N SER A 18 18.70 -15.68 20.09
CA SER A 18 19.50 -14.98 21.11
C SER A 18 18.68 -13.78 21.60
N ALA A 19 18.66 -13.30 22.83
CA ALA A 19 18.99 -13.80 24.17
C ALA A 19 18.29 -12.81 25.13
N LEU A 20 17.84 -13.28 26.30
CA LEU A 20 17.23 -12.46 27.35
C LEU A 20 18.20 -11.38 27.87
N ALA A 21 17.70 -10.18 28.14
CA ALA A 21 18.28 -9.26 29.11
C ALA A 21 17.17 -8.67 29.99
N THR A 22 17.05 -9.20 31.19
CA THR A 22 16.30 -8.62 32.31
C THR A 22 17.14 -7.52 32.95
N LEU A 23 16.57 -6.34 33.24
CA LEU A 23 16.64 -5.70 34.56
C LEU A 23 15.94 -4.32 34.65
N ALA A 24 15.15 -4.24 35.72
CA ALA A 24 14.95 -3.10 36.64
C ALA A 24 13.99 -1.94 36.28
N LEU A 25 13.02 -1.80 37.18
CA LEU A 25 11.98 -0.80 37.32
C LEU A 25 12.54 0.61 37.61
N GLY A 26 12.04 1.60 36.89
CA GLY A 26 12.08 3.01 37.26
C GLY A 26 10.72 3.63 36.96
N VAL A 27 9.92 3.94 38.00
CA VAL A 27 8.66 4.66 37.85
C VAL A 27 8.97 6.15 37.72
N GLY A 28 8.98 6.61 36.47
CA GLY A 28 8.81 8.01 36.13
C GLY A 28 7.86 8.03 34.95
N VAL A 29 6.62 8.49 35.16
CA VAL A 29 5.64 8.63 34.08
C VAL A 29 6.24 9.61 33.07
N PRO A 30 6.65 9.18 31.86
CA PRO A 30 6.80 10.14 30.79
C PRO A 30 5.39 10.64 30.54
N ALA A 31 5.16 11.93 30.74
CA ALA A 31 4.02 12.57 30.12
C ALA A 31 4.22 12.40 28.62
N PHE A 32 3.62 11.35 28.06
CA PHE A 32 3.38 11.26 26.63
C PHE A 32 2.45 12.44 26.33
N SER A 33 3.02 13.58 25.95
CA SER A 33 2.34 14.42 24.99
C SER A 33 2.21 13.54 23.76
N GLY A 34 1.09 12.82 23.71
CA GLY A 34 0.71 11.97 22.60
C GLY A 34 0.43 12.84 21.40
N THR A 35 1.48 13.37 20.79
CA THR A 35 1.48 13.47 19.35
C THR A 35 1.38 12.03 18.90
N ALA A 36 0.18 11.59 18.56
CA ALA A 36 -0.03 10.38 17.79
C ALA A 36 0.62 10.60 16.42
N ALA A 37 1.95 10.58 16.36
CA ALA A 37 2.65 10.14 15.17
C ALA A 37 2.35 8.64 15.11
N ALA A 38 1.12 8.30 14.70
CA ALA A 38 0.78 6.96 14.30
C ALA A 38 1.77 6.64 13.19
N THR A 39 2.77 5.81 13.51
CA THR A 39 3.70 5.19 12.59
C THR A 39 2.86 4.32 11.66
N SER A 40 2.24 4.97 10.66
CA SER A 40 1.20 4.42 9.82
C SER A 40 1.86 3.83 8.60
N CYS A 41 2.46 2.66 8.79
CA CYS A 41 2.89 1.83 7.68
C CYS A 41 1.78 1.73 6.64
N PRO A 42 2.12 1.77 5.34
CA PRO A 42 1.17 1.45 4.31
C PRO A 42 0.48 0.12 4.64
N ARG A 43 -0.84 0.10 4.53
CA ARG A 43 -1.70 -1.05 4.78
C ARG A 43 -2.28 -1.56 3.47
N THR A 44 -2.45 -2.88 3.39
CA THR A 44 -2.98 -3.54 2.20
C THR A 44 -4.47 -3.22 1.99
N PRO A 45 -5.02 -3.42 0.78
CA PRO A 45 -6.47 -3.36 0.58
C PRO A 45 -7.25 -4.28 1.53
N GLY A 46 -6.69 -5.45 1.85
CA GLY A 46 -7.28 -6.42 2.79
C GLY A 46 -7.34 -5.94 4.25
N TYR A 47 -6.46 -5.02 4.65
CA TYR A 47 -6.58 -4.33 5.93
C TYR A 47 -7.75 -3.34 5.88
N TRP A 48 -7.76 -2.45 4.88
CA TRP A 48 -8.75 -1.37 4.76
C TRP A 48 -10.18 -1.84 4.54
N MET A 49 -10.39 -3.05 4.00
CA MET A 49 -11.73 -3.62 3.88
C MET A 49 -12.33 -4.09 5.22
N ASN A 50 -11.53 -4.17 6.29
CA ASN A 50 -11.93 -4.70 7.60
C ASN A 50 -11.62 -3.76 8.77
N HIS A 51 -11.14 -2.54 8.50
CA HIS A 51 -10.76 -1.57 9.52
C HIS A 51 -11.35 -0.20 9.20
N ASP A 52 -11.54 0.59 10.24
CA ASP A 52 -12.02 1.97 10.12
C ASP A 52 -11.10 2.77 9.21
N TRP A 53 -11.71 3.63 8.41
CA TRP A 53 -10.97 4.55 7.58
C TRP A 53 -10.62 5.80 8.38
N PRO A 54 -9.47 6.43 8.12
CA PRO A 54 -9.11 7.68 8.77
C PRO A 54 -10.15 8.77 8.49
N ASP A 55 -10.29 9.72 9.41
CA ASP A 55 -11.22 10.85 9.25
C ASP A 55 -11.01 11.56 7.89
N GLY A 56 -12.11 11.82 7.19
CA GLY A 56 -12.10 12.39 5.84
C GLY A 56 -11.61 11.43 4.74
N GLY A 57 -11.21 10.20 5.07
CA GLY A 57 -10.77 9.18 4.11
C GLY A 57 -11.83 8.83 3.07
N LEU A 58 -13.09 8.69 3.48
CA LEU A 58 -14.22 8.46 2.57
C LEU A 58 -14.36 9.58 1.54
N ALA A 59 -14.33 10.84 1.99
CA ALA A 59 -14.45 12.00 1.12
C ALA A 59 -13.28 12.08 0.12
N LYS A 60 -12.04 11.81 0.58
CA LYS A 60 -10.87 11.74 -0.30
C LYS A 60 -10.99 10.63 -1.34
N VAL A 61 -11.45 9.44 -0.94
CA VAL A 61 -11.66 8.31 -1.86
C VAL A 61 -12.70 8.68 -2.92
N ASN A 62 -13.86 9.19 -2.52
CA ASN A 62 -14.91 9.62 -3.46
C ASN A 62 -14.42 10.68 -4.43
N GLN A 63 -13.73 11.70 -3.92
CA GLN A 63 -13.16 12.76 -4.75
C GLN A 63 -12.16 12.23 -5.78
N LYS A 64 -11.27 11.31 -5.39
CA LYS A 64 -10.17 10.84 -6.23
C LYS A 64 -10.59 9.76 -7.22
N LEU A 65 -11.57 8.93 -6.89
CA LEU A 65 -12.08 7.90 -7.78
C LEU A 65 -13.26 8.37 -8.65
N GLY A 66 -13.87 9.52 -8.33
CA GLY A 66 -15.13 9.93 -8.95
C GLY A 66 -16.30 9.01 -8.55
N THR A 67 -16.24 8.43 -7.35
CA THR A 67 -17.29 7.58 -6.77
C THR A 67 -18.16 8.35 -5.79
N ASP A 68 -19.29 7.77 -5.42
CA ASP A 68 -20.23 8.34 -4.45
C ASP A 68 -20.62 7.30 -3.39
N PHE A 69 -19.61 6.74 -2.71
CA PHE A 69 -19.86 5.88 -1.55
C PHE A 69 -20.50 6.71 -0.44
N GLN A 70 -21.69 6.33 -0.01
CA GLN A 70 -22.45 7.03 1.03
C GLN A 70 -21.88 6.77 2.43
N SER A 71 -21.08 5.71 2.58
CA SER A 71 -20.45 5.36 3.85
C SER A 71 -19.12 4.61 3.67
N VAL A 72 -18.35 4.47 4.75
CA VAL A 72 -17.12 3.68 4.77
C VAL A 72 -17.43 2.21 4.48
N GLU A 73 -18.57 1.70 4.97
CA GLU A 73 -19.00 0.32 4.76
C GLU A 73 -19.26 0.02 3.27
N GLU A 74 -19.78 0.98 2.50
CA GLU A 74 -19.93 0.83 1.05
C GLU A 74 -18.57 0.74 0.35
N GLY A 75 -17.62 1.59 0.73
CA GLY A 75 -16.24 1.51 0.24
C GLY A 75 -15.55 0.19 0.61
N GLN A 76 -15.75 -0.28 1.84
CA GLN A 76 -15.27 -1.59 2.30
C GLN A 76 -15.95 -2.75 1.55
N ALA A 77 -17.24 -2.63 1.24
CA ALA A 77 -17.97 -3.62 0.44
C ALA A 77 -17.43 -3.67 -0.99
N PHE A 78 -17.09 -2.52 -1.59
CA PHE A 78 -16.40 -2.47 -2.87
C PHE A 78 -15.04 -3.20 -2.81
N LEU A 79 -14.23 -2.97 -1.76
CA LEU A 79 -12.95 -3.68 -1.58
C LEU A 79 -13.09 -5.20 -1.42
N LYS A 80 -14.24 -5.70 -0.93
CA LYS A 80 -14.54 -7.13 -0.78
C LYS A 80 -15.06 -7.76 -2.08
N MET A 81 -15.48 -6.95 -3.05
CA MET A 81 -16.06 -7.45 -4.29
C MET A 81 -15.01 -8.24 -5.09
N PRO A 82 -15.34 -9.44 -5.60
CA PRO A 82 -14.44 -10.15 -6.47
C PRO A 82 -14.23 -9.36 -7.77
N THR A 83 -12.97 -9.10 -8.11
CA THR A 83 -12.63 -8.26 -9.28
C THR A 83 -13.02 -8.91 -10.62
N ARG A 84 -13.11 -10.25 -10.68
CA ARG A 84 -13.45 -11.02 -11.91
C ARG A 84 -12.61 -10.63 -13.14
N GLY A 85 -11.36 -10.22 -12.90
CA GLY A 85 -10.42 -9.80 -13.95
C GLY A 85 -10.69 -8.41 -14.54
N ASP A 86 -11.59 -7.63 -13.95
CA ASP A 86 -11.82 -6.23 -14.30
C ASP A 86 -10.65 -5.37 -13.84
N LYS A 87 -9.95 -4.75 -14.79
CA LYS A 87 -8.74 -3.96 -14.54
C LYS A 87 -9.05 -2.63 -13.86
N GLY A 88 -10.23 -2.05 -14.11
CA GLY A 88 -10.70 -0.84 -13.47
C GLY A 88 -10.98 -1.10 -11.99
N VAL A 89 -11.66 -2.20 -11.67
CA VAL A 89 -11.88 -2.61 -10.28
C VAL A 89 -10.56 -2.94 -9.58
N ILE A 90 -9.64 -3.67 -10.22
CA ILE A 90 -8.32 -3.98 -9.64
C ILE A 90 -7.56 -2.67 -9.34
N MET A 91 -7.48 -1.74 -10.30
CA MET A 91 -6.85 -0.44 -10.10
C MET A 91 -7.49 0.31 -8.93
N ALA A 92 -8.82 0.44 -8.93
CA ALA A 92 -9.56 1.12 -7.87
C ALA A 92 -9.29 0.51 -6.49
N THR A 93 -9.20 -0.82 -6.38
CA THR A 93 -8.86 -1.51 -5.11
C THR A 93 -7.50 -1.07 -4.57
N HIS A 94 -6.45 -1.07 -5.40
CA HIS A 94 -5.12 -0.64 -4.95
C HIS A 94 -5.07 0.88 -4.71
N LEU A 95 -5.75 1.67 -5.55
CA LEU A 95 -5.79 3.13 -5.42
C LEU A 95 -6.50 3.59 -4.15
N ILE A 96 -7.63 2.96 -3.76
CA ILE A 96 -8.30 3.24 -2.48
C ILE A 96 -7.34 3.02 -1.32
N ALA A 97 -6.66 1.88 -1.27
CA ALA A 97 -5.70 1.59 -0.20
C ALA A 97 -4.55 2.61 -0.17
N THR A 98 -4.04 3.00 -1.35
CA THR A 98 -3.00 4.03 -1.44
C THR A 98 -3.50 5.39 -0.95
N ILE A 99 -4.70 5.83 -1.33
CA ILE A 99 -5.30 7.08 -0.84
C ILE A 99 -5.40 7.08 0.69
N LEU A 100 -5.86 5.97 1.28
CA LEU A 100 -5.97 5.84 2.74
C LEU A 100 -4.59 5.78 3.43
N ASN A 101 -3.57 5.25 2.74
CA ASN A 101 -2.18 5.24 3.22
C ASN A 101 -1.49 6.60 3.06
N PHE A 102 -2.02 7.54 2.28
CA PHE A 102 -1.43 8.87 2.06
C PHE A 102 -1.79 9.89 3.15
N GLN A 103 -2.52 9.49 4.20
CA GLN A 103 -2.86 10.39 5.29
C GLN A 103 -1.61 11.02 5.92
N GLY A 104 -1.59 12.36 5.98
CA GLY A 104 -0.43 13.13 6.46
C GLY A 104 0.74 13.21 5.48
N ARG A 105 0.64 12.63 4.27
CA ARG A 105 1.69 12.60 3.23
C ARG A 105 1.33 13.42 1.98
N ASP A 106 0.15 14.04 1.97
CA ASP A 106 -0.33 14.92 0.88
C ASP A 106 0.25 16.36 0.94
N GLY A 107 1.17 16.64 1.87
CA GLY A 107 1.79 17.96 2.05
C GLY A 107 2.83 18.32 1.00
N SER A 108 3.33 19.56 1.06
CA SER A 108 4.41 20.07 0.19
C SER A 108 5.80 19.61 0.59
N GLU A 109 5.96 19.11 1.81
CA GLU A 109 7.24 18.62 2.32
C GLU A 109 7.54 17.23 1.75
N PRO A 110 8.79 16.96 1.33
CA PRO A 110 9.20 15.64 0.87
C PRO A 110 8.91 14.56 1.92
N THR A 111 8.29 13.47 1.48
CA THR A 111 7.98 12.30 2.31
C THR A 111 8.54 11.03 1.68
N CYS A 112 8.35 9.88 2.34
CA CYS A 112 8.73 8.59 1.76
C CYS A 112 8.10 8.30 0.38
N VAL A 113 6.93 8.87 0.08
CA VAL A 113 6.22 8.63 -1.18
C VAL A 113 6.82 9.40 -2.37
N ASP A 114 7.77 10.30 -2.08
CA ASP A 114 8.49 11.12 -3.04
C ASP A 114 9.86 10.53 -3.39
N ALA A 115 10.27 9.44 -2.73
CA ALA A 115 11.48 8.71 -3.08
C ALA A 115 11.34 8.07 -4.47
N TYR A 116 12.34 8.29 -5.32
CA TYR A 116 12.36 7.75 -6.67
C TYR A 116 12.64 6.24 -6.66
N LEU A 117 11.78 5.50 -7.36
CA LEU A 117 11.80 4.05 -7.49
C LEU A 117 12.42 3.68 -8.84
N ALA A 118 13.72 3.39 -8.85
CA ALA A 118 14.47 3.13 -10.08
C ALA A 118 13.89 1.96 -10.91
N ASP A 119 13.34 0.93 -10.25
CA ASP A 119 12.74 -0.23 -10.93
C ASP A 119 11.44 0.11 -11.70
N TYR A 120 10.82 1.26 -11.39
CA TYR A 120 9.54 1.70 -11.96
C TYR A 120 9.63 3.08 -12.64
N ASP A 121 10.81 3.69 -12.68
CA ASP A 121 11.05 5.04 -13.22
C ASP A 121 10.03 6.10 -12.75
N THR A 122 9.64 6.07 -11.47
CA THR A 122 8.62 6.97 -10.92
C THR A 122 8.72 7.11 -9.40
N THR A 123 7.82 7.89 -8.80
CA THR A 123 7.58 7.93 -7.35
C THR A 123 6.21 7.34 -7.02
N VAL A 124 5.95 6.99 -5.76
CA VAL A 124 4.60 6.53 -5.36
C VAL A 124 3.57 7.65 -5.57
N ARG A 125 3.94 8.91 -5.31
CA ARG A 125 3.05 10.06 -5.53
C ARG A 125 2.65 10.19 -6.99
N GLU A 126 3.62 10.13 -7.90
CA GLU A 126 3.39 10.23 -9.33
C GLU A 126 2.59 9.02 -9.85
N ALA A 127 2.93 7.80 -9.45
CA ALA A 127 2.17 6.61 -9.81
C ALA A 127 0.71 6.68 -9.34
N LYS A 128 0.45 7.21 -8.14
CA LYS A 128 -0.90 7.47 -7.63
C LYS A 128 -1.65 8.49 -8.49
N GLN A 129 -1.02 9.61 -8.84
CA GLN A 129 -1.64 10.63 -9.69
C GLN A 129 -1.95 10.08 -11.09
N ASN A 130 -1.03 9.34 -11.68
CA ASN A 130 -1.23 8.69 -12.97
C ASN A 130 -2.31 7.61 -12.90
N ALA A 131 -2.44 6.89 -11.78
CA ALA A 131 -3.51 5.93 -11.56
C ALA A 131 -4.89 6.58 -11.42
N GLU A 132 -4.97 7.75 -10.75
CA GLU A 132 -6.19 8.57 -10.71
C GLU A 132 -6.64 8.96 -12.13
N SER A 133 -5.72 9.47 -12.95
CA SER A 133 -6.00 9.82 -14.36
C SER A 133 -6.35 8.59 -15.20
N TRP A 134 -5.59 7.51 -15.08
CA TRP A 134 -5.85 6.26 -15.80
C TRP A 134 -7.25 5.72 -15.50
N LEU A 135 -7.68 5.76 -14.22
CA LEU A 135 -9.00 5.27 -13.82
C LEU A 135 -10.11 6.16 -14.38
N ALA A 136 -9.92 7.48 -14.38
CA ALA A 136 -10.86 8.44 -14.95
C ALA A 136 -11.04 8.30 -16.48
N ASP A 137 -9.98 7.92 -17.19
CA ASP A 137 -10.03 7.65 -18.64
C ASP A 137 -10.49 6.22 -18.98
N SER A 138 -10.58 5.34 -17.98
CA SER A 138 -10.97 3.94 -18.17
C SER A 138 -12.50 3.79 -18.29
N SER A 139 -12.95 2.56 -18.52
CA SER A 139 -14.39 2.24 -18.46
C SER A 139 -14.94 2.10 -17.04
N PHE A 140 -14.15 2.32 -15.99
CA PHE A 140 -14.60 2.21 -14.60
C PHE A 140 -15.80 3.14 -14.30
N PRO A 141 -16.82 2.71 -13.55
CA PRO A 141 -16.97 1.41 -12.88
C PRO A 141 -17.56 0.29 -13.76
N ALA A 142 -17.74 0.51 -15.06
CA ALA A 142 -18.08 -0.54 -16.00
C ALA A 142 -16.86 -1.41 -16.35
N ALA A 143 -17.10 -2.46 -17.15
CA ALA A 143 -16.14 -3.53 -17.37
C ALA A 143 -14.87 -3.08 -18.13
N GLN A 144 -13.76 -2.85 -17.43
CA GLN A 144 -12.48 -2.54 -18.05
C GLN A 144 -11.65 -3.82 -18.24
N ARG A 145 -11.40 -4.22 -19.49
CA ARG A 145 -10.72 -5.50 -19.80
C ARG A 145 -9.23 -5.41 -20.04
N ARG A 146 -8.71 -4.21 -20.36
CA ARG A 146 -7.32 -3.99 -20.75
C ARG A 146 -6.64 -3.00 -19.83
N TRP A 147 -5.34 -3.18 -19.63
CA TRP A 147 -4.52 -2.23 -18.87
C TRP A 147 -4.15 -0.98 -19.66
N ARG A 148 -4.12 -1.05 -20.99
CA ARG A 148 -3.81 0.12 -21.82
C ARG A 148 -5.05 0.98 -22.06
N VAL A 149 -5.01 2.23 -21.57
CA VAL A 149 -6.08 3.24 -21.68
C VAL A 149 -5.40 4.58 -21.98
N ALA A 150 -5.94 5.36 -22.93
CA ALA A 150 -5.41 6.68 -23.31
C ALA A 150 -3.87 6.70 -23.60
N GLY A 151 -3.29 5.59 -24.05
CA GLY A 151 -1.85 5.46 -24.30
C GLY A 151 -1.00 5.09 -23.08
N VAL A 152 -1.57 5.11 -21.88
CA VAL A 152 -0.92 4.76 -20.61
C VAL A 152 -1.14 3.28 -20.28
N ASP A 153 -0.12 2.62 -19.75
CA ASP A 153 -0.22 1.25 -19.24
C ASP A 153 -0.54 1.24 -17.74
N GLY A 154 -1.76 0.84 -17.39
CA GLY A 154 -2.21 0.82 -15.99
C GLY A 154 -1.62 -0.32 -15.17
N GLU A 155 -1.01 -1.33 -15.79
CA GLU A 155 -0.45 -2.48 -15.06
C GLU A 155 0.72 -2.07 -14.17
N GLU A 156 1.65 -1.29 -14.72
CA GLU A 156 2.83 -0.79 -14.01
C GLU A 156 2.44 0.15 -12.86
N LEU A 157 1.48 1.04 -13.09
CA LEU A 157 0.91 1.89 -12.05
C LEU A 157 0.33 1.05 -10.91
N LYS A 158 -0.48 0.03 -11.24
CA LYS A 158 -1.04 -0.90 -10.26
C LYS A 158 0.06 -1.65 -9.51
N ASP A 159 1.17 -2.00 -10.15
CA ASP A 159 2.29 -2.70 -9.49
C ASP A 159 3.02 -1.81 -8.49
N VAL A 160 3.25 -0.52 -8.80
CA VAL A 160 3.79 0.45 -7.84
C VAL A 160 2.87 0.60 -6.63
N LEU A 161 1.57 0.78 -6.88
CA LEU A 161 0.58 0.95 -5.81
C LEU A 161 0.47 -0.31 -4.94
N ASP A 162 0.48 -1.49 -5.55
CA ASP A 162 0.47 -2.75 -4.82
C ASP A 162 1.72 -2.93 -3.97
N ALA A 163 2.91 -2.69 -4.53
CA ALA A 163 4.17 -2.78 -3.80
C ALA A 163 4.21 -1.78 -2.63
N PHE A 164 3.74 -0.55 -2.82
CA PHE A 164 3.60 0.43 -1.75
C PHE A 164 2.65 -0.06 -0.65
N ASN A 165 1.44 -0.50 -1.01
CA ASN A 165 0.43 -0.94 -0.05
C ASN A 165 0.83 -2.21 0.73
N ASN A 166 1.76 -3.01 0.20
CA ASN A 166 2.35 -4.17 0.87
C ASN A 166 3.67 -3.86 1.59
N ASN A 167 4.07 -2.59 1.66
CA ASN A 167 5.37 -2.16 2.23
C ASN A 167 6.57 -2.90 1.60
N ALA A 168 6.48 -3.23 0.31
CA ALA A 168 7.48 -4.02 -0.43
C ALA A 168 8.53 -3.16 -1.14
N LEU A 169 8.37 -1.83 -1.14
CA LEU A 169 9.28 -0.89 -1.79
C LEU A 169 10.51 -0.52 -0.93
N GLY A 170 10.59 -0.99 0.32
CA GLY A 170 11.70 -0.66 1.22
C GLY A 170 11.75 0.81 1.65
N LEU A 171 10.64 1.53 1.51
CA LEU A 171 10.54 2.94 1.88
C LEU A 171 10.37 3.08 3.40
N ASP A 172 11.17 3.95 4.02
CA ASP A 172 10.95 4.33 5.42
C ASP A 172 9.80 5.33 5.51
N CYS A 173 8.58 4.79 5.56
CA CYS A 173 7.36 5.58 5.75
C CYS A 173 6.99 5.78 7.22
N GLY A 174 7.97 5.72 8.13
CA GLY A 174 7.73 5.65 9.57
C GLY A 174 7.29 4.24 9.98
N CYS A 175 7.79 3.22 9.29
CA CYS A 175 7.66 1.84 9.72
C CYS A 175 8.85 1.52 10.59
N GLY A 176 8.67 1.47 11.91
CA GLY A 176 9.69 0.86 12.77
C GLY A 176 10.07 -0.51 12.21
N THR A 177 11.35 -0.83 12.18
CA THR A 177 11.81 -2.19 11.90
C THR A 177 11.07 -3.13 12.84
N LEU A 178 10.41 -4.15 12.31
CA LEU A 178 9.89 -5.24 13.12
C LEU A 178 11.09 -5.91 13.80
N GLU A 179 11.38 -5.49 15.04
CA GLU A 179 12.23 -6.23 15.97
C GLU A 179 11.47 -7.41 16.58
#